data_AF-A0A951VKX7-F1
#
_entry.id   AF-A0A951VKX7-F1
#
_cell.length_a   1.000
_cell.length_b   1.000
_cell.length_c   1.000
_cell.angle_alpha   90.00
_cell.angle_beta   90.00
_cell.angle_gamma   90.00
#
_symmetry.space_group_name_H-M   'P 1'
#
loop_
_entity.id
_entity.type
_entity.pdbx_description
1 polymer ?
#
loop_
_entity_poly.entity_id
_entity_poly.type
_entity_poly.pdbx_seq_one_letter_code
_entity_poly.pdbx_strand_id
1 'polypeptide(L)'
;GKGGHVLYQRIETPRIKDIYTRLMDEVWKSIEISELIKDELGKVVKWIDIDINNDKRYKSNTMLAAAVGLVESYQYHVRYKHHPTDLPMVSYVCDNLVK
;
A
#
# COMPACT_ATOMS: atom_id res chain seq x y z
N GLY A 1 9.56 23.69 0.92
CA GLY A 1 9.52 23.19 -0.47
C GLY A 1 8.25 22.38 -0.68
N LYS A 2 7.76 22.27 -1.91
CA LYS A 2 6.61 21.42 -2.29
C LYS A 2 7.04 19.95 -2.36
N GLY A 3 7.49 19.39 -1.23
CA GLY A 3 7.90 17.99 -1.10
C GLY A 3 6.91 17.21 -0.23
N GLY A 4 7.01 15.87 -0.23
CA GLY A 4 6.29 15.02 0.71
C GLY A 4 7.06 14.88 2.02
N HIS A 5 6.36 14.87 3.15
CA HIS A 5 6.91 14.38 4.42
C HIS A 5 6.63 12.89 4.51
N VAL A 6 7.66 12.07 4.69
CA VAL A 6 7.51 10.61 4.75
C VAL A 6 8.03 10.10 6.07
N LEU A 7 7.20 9.32 6.76
CA LEU A 7 7.64 8.47 7.86
C LEU A 7 8.08 7.13 7.28
N TYR A 8 9.29 6.71 7.61
CA TYR A 8 9.91 5.50 7.08
C TYR A 8 10.46 4.64 8.20
N GLN A 9 10.20 3.34 8.11
CA GLN A 9 10.80 2.32 8.95
C GLN A 9 11.31 1.19 8.06
N ARG A 10 12.51 0.68 8.36
CA ARG A 10 13.07 -0.51 7.71
C ARG A 10 12.96 -1.70 8.64
N ILE A 11 12.41 -2.79 8.14
CA ILE A 11 12.32 -4.08 8.84
C ILE A 11 12.93 -5.18 7.96
N GLU A 12 13.58 -6.16 8.58
CA GLU A 12 14.11 -7.34 7.89
C GLU A 12 13.18 -8.52 8.10
N THR A 13 12.72 -9.12 6.99
CA THR A 13 11.82 -10.28 7.01
C THR A 13 12.36 -11.38 6.10
N PRO A 14 12.07 -12.67 6.39
CA PRO A 14 12.37 -13.76 5.47
C PRO A 14 11.76 -13.52 4.09
N ARG A 15 12.43 -13.99 3.02
CA ARG A 15 11.94 -13.83 1.66
C ARG A 15 10.71 -14.71 1.41
N ILE A 16 9.57 -14.08 1.13
CA ILE A 16 8.35 -14.76 0.68
C ILE A 16 8.45 -15.00 -0.83
N LYS A 17 8.46 -16.28 -1.25
CA LYS A 17 8.51 -16.66 -2.67
C LYS A 17 7.14 -16.57 -3.36
N ASP A 18 6.09 -16.82 -2.59
CA ASP A 18 4.72 -16.79 -3.09
C ASP A 18 4.24 -15.34 -3.27
N ILE A 19 3.77 -15.02 -4.47
CA ILE A 19 3.37 -13.66 -4.82
C ILE A 19 2.10 -13.24 -4.07
N TYR A 20 1.18 -14.17 -3.84
CA TYR A 20 -0.10 -13.90 -3.22
C TYR A 20 0.05 -13.54 -1.75
N THR A 21 0.78 -14.37 -1.02
CA THR A 21 1.13 -14.15 0.39
C THR A 21 1.88 -12.83 0.54
N ARG A 22 2.86 -12.56 -0.33
CA ARG A 22 3.63 -11.31 -0.27
C ARG A 22 2.77 -10.07 -0.51
N LEU A 23 1.93 -10.07 -1.55
CA LEU A 23 1.09 -8.91 -1.86
C LEU A 23 0.03 -8.67 -0.76
N MET A 24 -0.59 -9.72 -0.25
CA MET A 24 -1.58 -9.58 0.83
C MET A 24 -0.94 -9.14 2.14
N ASP A 25 0.27 -9.60 2.46
CA ASP A 25 1.06 -9.14 3.62
C ASP A 25 1.34 -7.64 3.55
N GLU A 26 1.68 -7.11 2.36
CA GLU A 26 1.85 -5.66 2.14
C GLU A 26 0.55 -4.86 2.37
N VAL A 27 -0.61 -5.39 1.96
CA VAL A 27 -1.92 -4.77 2.21
C VAL A 27 -2.25 -4.78 3.70
N TRP A 28 -2.03 -5.91 4.39
CA TRP A 28 -2.25 -6.03 5.83
C TRP A 28 -1.42 -5.03 6.63
N LYS A 29 -0.12 -4.93 6.34
CA LYS A 29 0.77 -3.94 6.97
C LYS A 29 0.26 -2.50 6.78
N SER A 30 -0.30 -2.20 5.62
CA SER A 30 -0.85 -0.86 5.34
C SER A 30 -2.09 -0.55 6.20
N ILE A 31 -2.93 -1.56 6.44
CA ILE A 31 -4.10 -1.45 7.35
C ILE A 31 -3.64 -1.32 8.80
N GLU A 32 -2.71 -2.17 9.24
CA GLU A 32 -2.17 -2.14 10.60
C GLU A 32 -1.56 -0.78 10.96
N ILE A 33 -0.77 -0.20 10.06
CA ILE A 33 -0.22 1.15 10.27
C ILE A 33 -1.32 2.22 10.28
N SER A 34 -2.38 2.05 9.49
CA SER A 34 -3.49 3.01 9.47
C SER A 34 -4.29 2.98 10.78
N GLU A 35 -4.56 1.78 11.32
CA GLU A 35 -5.17 1.63 12.64
C GLU A 35 -4.26 2.16 13.74
N LEU A 36 -2.95 1.88 13.69
CA LEU A 36 -2.00 2.41 14.67
C LEU A 36 -1.99 3.95 14.69
N ILE A 37 -1.99 4.60 13.51
CA ILE A 37 -2.05 6.07 13.41
C ILE A 37 -3.35 6.61 13.99
N LYS A 38 -4.47 5.90 13.75
CA LYS A 38 -5.78 6.27 14.28
C LYS A 38 -5.83 6.15 15.80
N ASP A 39 -5.34 5.04 16.35
CA ASP A 39 -5.40 4.75 17.78
C ASP A 39 -4.43 5.61 18.59
N GLU A 40 -3.19 5.78 18.12
CA GLU A 40 -2.14 6.51 18.85
C GLU A 40 -2.21 8.03 18.64
N LEU A 41 -2.63 8.48 17.46
CA LEU A 41 -2.59 9.90 17.09
C LEU A 41 -3.99 10.52 16.93
N GLY A 42 -5.06 9.72 17.01
CA GLY A 42 -6.44 10.20 16.78
C GLY A 42 -6.68 10.66 15.34
N LYS A 43 -5.85 10.24 14.38
CA LYS A 43 -5.90 10.70 12.98
C LYS A 43 -6.40 9.60 12.06
N VAL A 44 -7.45 9.88 11.29
CA VAL A 44 -7.97 8.94 10.31
C VAL A 44 -7.20 9.06 8.99
N VAL A 45 -6.59 7.97 8.55
CA VAL A 45 -5.98 7.87 7.22
C VAL A 45 -7.07 7.93 6.16
N LYS A 46 -6.97 8.86 5.21
CA LYS A 46 -7.99 9.04 4.17
C LYS A 46 -7.90 8.01 3.06
N TRP A 47 -6.67 7.60 2.70
CA TRP A 47 -6.40 6.72 1.58
C TRP A 47 -5.30 5.72 1.93
N ILE A 48 -5.50 4.47 1.53
CA ILE A 48 -4.45 3.44 1.51
C ILE A 48 -4.07 3.19 0.05
N ASP A 49 -2.80 3.43 -0.28
CA ASP A 49 -2.23 3.13 -1.59
C ASP A 49 -1.69 1.70 -1.61
N ILE A 50 -2.25 0.84 -2.45
CA ILE A 50 -1.79 -0.55 -2.63
C ILE A 50 -0.96 -0.69 -3.90
N ASP A 51 0.13 -1.46 -3.83
CA ASP A 51 1.01 -1.75 -4.98
C ASP A 51 0.45 -2.87 -5.88
N ILE A 52 -0.82 -2.73 -6.27
CA ILE A 52 -1.51 -3.66 -7.18
C ILE A 52 -1.91 -2.93 -8.46
N ASN A 53 -1.79 -3.62 -9.59
CA ASN A 53 -2.11 -3.07 -10.90
C ASN A 53 -3.53 -3.46 -11.33
N ASN A 54 -4.30 -2.52 -11.88
CA ASN A 54 -5.65 -2.77 -12.40
C ASN A 54 -5.67 -3.48 -13.75
N ASP A 55 -4.55 -3.53 -14.46
CA ASP A 55 -4.42 -4.18 -15.75
C ASP A 55 -4.25 -5.70 -15.58
N LYS A 56 -5.16 -6.45 -16.18
CA LYS A 56 -5.24 -7.92 -16.13
C LYS A 56 -3.99 -8.63 -16.66
N ARG A 57 -3.13 -7.94 -17.41
CA ARG A 57 -1.85 -8.48 -17.89
C ARG A 57 -0.86 -8.74 -16.76
N TYR A 58 -1.01 -8.08 -15.62
CA TYR A 58 -0.12 -8.23 -14.47
C TYR A 58 -0.63 -9.30 -13.51
N LYS A 59 0.27 -10.19 -13.05
CA LYS A 59 -0.06 -11.23 -12.07
C LYS A 59 -0.66 -10.67 -10.78
N SER A 60 -0.25 -9.47 -10.35
CA SER A 60 -0.79 -8.82 -9.15
C SER A 60 -2.29 -8.51 -9.25
N ASN A 61 -2.83 -8.29 -10.45
CA ASN A 61 -4.25 -8.00 -10.67
C ASN A 61 -5.17 -9.07 -10.10
N THR A 62 -4.72 -10.33 -10.06
CA THR A 62 -5.48 -11.46 -9.52
C THR A 62 -5.90 -11.28 -8.06
N MET A 63 -5.19 -10.43 -7.30
CA MET A 63 -5.49 -10.12 -5.89
C MET A 63 -6.16 -8.76 -5.69
N LEU A 64 -6.40 -7.99 -6.76
CA LEU A 64 -6.94 -6.63 -6.65
C LEU A 64 -8.29 -6.61 -5.93
N ALA A 65 -9.23 -7.46 -6.35
CA ALA A 65 -10.56 -7.51 -5.75
C ALA A 65 -10.53 -7.88 -4.26
N ALA A 66 -9.66 -8.84 -3.88
CA ALA A 66 -9.48 -9.25 -2.50
C ALA A 66 -8.86 -8.13 -1.65
N ALA A 67 -7.82 -7.46 -2.16
CA ALA A 67 -7.17 -6.34 -1.48
C ALA A 67 -8.12 -5.14 -1.29
N VAL A 68 -8.88 -4.78 -2.34
CA VAL A 68 -9.89 -3.71 -2.28
C VAL A 68 -10.95 -4.03 -1.23
N GLY A 69 -11.54 -5.21 -1.29
CA GLY A 69 -12.58 -5.62 -0.33
C GLY A 69 -12.08 -5.64 1.11
N LEU A 70 -10.84 -6.08 1.33
CA LEU A 70 -10.21 -6.05 2.65
C LEU A 70 -10.07 -4.61 3.17
N VAL A 71 -9.46 -3.72 2.39
CA VAL A 71 -9.25 -2.32 2.79
C VAL A 71 -10.58 -1.60 3.06
N GLU A 72 -11.57 -1.80 2.20
CA GLU A 72 -12.90 -1.19 2.36
C GLU A 72 -13.67 -1.76 3.56
N SER A 73 -13.46 -3.03 3.92
CA SER A 73 -14.07 -3.61 5.12
C SER A 73 -13.62 -2.89 6.41
N TYR A 74 -12.40 -2.36 6.43
CA TYR A 74 -11.85 -1.52 7.49
C TYR A 74 -12.23 -0.04 7.40
N GLN A 75 -13.16 0.31 6.50
CA GLN A 75 -13.65 1.68 6.28
C GLN A 75 -12.60 2.65 5.73
N TYR A 76 -11.59 2.14 5.01
CA TYR A 76 -10.60 2.95 4.32
C TYR A 76 -10.89 3.03 2.81
N HIS A 77 -10.51 4.15 2.19
CA HIS A 77 -10.53 4.27 0.73
C HIS A 77 -9.24 3.75 0.13
N VAL A 78 -9.36 2.93 -0.91
CA VAL A 78 -8.21 2.33 -1.61
C VAL A 78 -7.84 3.11 -2.86
N ARG A 79 -6.54 3.22 -3.13
CA ARG A 79 -5.98 3.65 -4.42
C ARG A 79 -5.00 2.60 -4.91
N TYR A 80 -4.99 2.38 -6.21
CA TYR A 80 -4.16 1.37 -6.87
C TYR A 80 -3.66 1.90 -8.21
N LYS A 81 -2.67 1.23 -8.81
CA LYS A 81 -2.05 1.68 -10.06
C LYS A 81 -3.02 1.56 -11.23
N HIS A 82 -3.31 2.68 -11.89
CA HIS A 82 -4.21 2.74 -13.05
C HIS A 82 -3.46 2.48 -14.38
N HIS A 83 -2.17 2.76 -14.40
CA HIS A 83 -1.22 2.42 -15.44
C HIS A 83 0.06 1.85 -14.78
N PRO A 84 0.84 0.97 -15.43
CA PRO A 84 2.12 0.49 -14.88
C PRO A 84 3.13 1.58 -14.52
N THR A 85 3.02 2.77 -15.13
CA THR A 85 3.84 3.95 -14.81
C THR A 85 3.16 4.89 -13.82
N ASP A 86 1.91 4.66 -13.47
CA ASP A 86 1.21 5.46 -12.48
C ASP A 86 1.64 5.01 -11.10
N LEU A 87 2.46 5.85 -10.49
CA LEU A 87 2.73 5.81 -9.07
C LEU A 87 1.76 6.78 -8.42
N PRO A 88 0.95 6.36 -7.42
CA PRO A 88 0.36 7.32 -6.49
C PRO A 88 1.47 8.28 -6.06
N MET A 89 1.18 9.59 -5.95
CA MET A 89 2.19 10.62 -5.60
C MET A 89 3.11 10.22 -4.44
N VAL A 90 2.59 9.44 -3.49
CA VAL A 90 3.33 8.87 -2.36
C VAL A 90 4.43 7.91 -2.81
N SER A 91 4.16 7.00 -3.75
CA SER A 91 5.13 6.02 -4.25
C SER A 91 6.31 6.69 -4.96
N TYR A 92 6.07 7.77 -5.70
CA TYR A 92 7.16 8.57 -6.30
C TYR A 92 8.08 9.21 -5.25
N VAL A 93 7.52 9.70 -4.14
CA VAL A 93 8.33 10.25 -3.04
C VAL A 93 9.09 9.12 -2.32
N CYS A 94 8.45 7.96 -2.14
CA CYS A 94 9.06 6.79 -1.49
C CYS A 94 10.22 6.18 -2.28
N ASP A 95 10.16 6.16 -3.62
CA ASP A 95 11.25 5.66 -4.48
C ASP A 95 12.57 6.43 -4.26
N ASN A 96 12.49 7.67 -3.79
CA ASN A 96 13.67 8.49 -3.51
C ASN A 96 14.24 8.30 -2.08
N LEU A 97 13.59 7.52 -1.21
CA LEU A 97 14.03 7.31 0.18
C LEU A 97 15.00 6.14 0.35
N VAL A 98 14.95 5.16 -0.55
CA VAL A 98 15.81 3.97 -0.49
C VAL A 98 16.69 3.97 -1.75
N LYS A 99 17.95 4.41 -1.59
CA LYS A 99 19.02 4.19 -2.56
C LYS A 99 19.83 2.97 -2.20
#